data_AF-A0A9W9YG26-F1
#
_entry.id   AF-A0A9W9YG26-F1
#
_cell.length_a   1.000
_cell.length_b   1.000
_cell.length_c   1.000
_cell.angle_alpha   90.00
_cell.angle_beta   90.00
_cell.angle_gamma   90.00
#
_symmetry.space_group_name_H-M   'P 1'
#
loop_
_entity.id
_entity.type
_entity.pdbx_description
1 polymer ?
#
loop_
_entity_poly.entity_id
_entity_poly.type
_entity_poly.pdbx_seq_one_letter_code
_entity_poly.pdbx_strand_id
1 'polypeptide(L)'
;MVSCGLSCLLVLAVPEDQKVVTTVLAFIGRSLDTASFSNIYLFTNELYPTSIRNLAVGACSTNARLGTIAAPYIVMLSQLPGVSVTLPMVIFGVLTVTAGLMTLWLPETLFSSMHQTVEEMQQAKEYYGLICMEKPRPNPLPCCTR
;
A
#
# COMPACT_ATOMS: atom_id res chain seq x y z
N MET A 1 -1.71 -3.35 -4.64
CA MET A 1 -2.91 -2.57 -4.20
C MET A 1 -3.88 -2.29 -5.36
N VAL A 2 -3.48 -1.66 -6.48
CA VAL A 2 -4.40 -1.35 -7.60
C VAL A 2 -5.08 -2.58 -8.19
N SER A 3 -4.33 -3.66 -8.42
CA SER A 3 -4.86 -4.94 -8.92
C SER A 3 -5.89 -5.58 -7.98
N CYS A 4 -5.71 -5.45 -6.67
CA CYS A 4 -6.67 -5.89 -5.67
C CYS A 4 -7.97 -5.08 -5.74
N GLY A 5 -7.88 -3.74 -5.78
CA GLY A 5 -9.05 -2.88 -5.89
C GLY A 5 -9.85 -3.14 -7.18
N LEU A 6 -9.15 -3.38 -8.30
CA LEU A 6 -9.80 -3.77 -9.56
C LEU A 6 -10.50 -5.13 -9.46
N SER A 7 -9.87 -6.12 -8.79
CA SER A 7 -10.50 -7.42 -8.57
C SER A 7 -11.77 -7.34 -7.71
N CYS A 8 -11.81 -6.45 -6.70
CA CYS A 8 -13.01 -6.20 -5.90
C CYS A 8 -14.14 -5.52 -6.69
N LEU A 9 -13.80 -4.60 -7.60
CA LEU A 9 -14.80 -3.98 -8.49
C LEU A 9 -15.32 -4.96 -9.54
N LEU A 10 -14.47 -5.88 -10.04
CA LEU A 10 -14.87 -6.95 -10.95
C LEU A 10 -15.90 -7.91 -10.32
N VAL A 11 -15.84 -8.15 -9.01
CA VAL A 11 -16.85 -8.95 -8.29
C VAL A 11 -18.26 -8.36 -8.45
N LEU A 12 -18.39 -7.04 -8.57
CA LEU A 12 -19.71 -6.39 -8.77
C LEU A 12 -20.31 -6.64 -10.16
N ALA A 13 -19.50 -6.98 -11.14
CA ALA A 13 -19.95 -7.33 -12.48
C ALA A 13 -20.40 -8.80 -12.59
N VAL A 14 -20.10 -9.63 -11.57
CA VAL A 14 -20.47 -11.04 -11.55
C VAL A 14 -21.87 -11.18 -10.92
N PRO A 15 -22.85 -11.80 -11.60
CA PRO A 15 -24.16 -12.06 -11.04
C PRO A 15 -24.07 -12.99 -9.82
N GLU A 16 -24.91 -12.76 -8.81
CA GLU A 16 -24.90 -13.50 -7.52
C GLU A 16 -25.15 -15.02 -7.63
N ASP A 17 -25.49 -15.50 -8.81
CA ASP A 17 -25.86 -16.88 -9.10
C ASP A 17 -24.67 -17.87 -8.94
N GLN A 18 -23.42 -17.37 -8.90
CA GLN A 18 -22.20 -18.20 -8.78
C GLN A 18 -21.33 -17.78 -7.59
N LYS A 19 -21.79 -18.10 -6.37
CA LYS A 19 -21.06 -17.78 -5.10
C LYS A 19 -19.61 -18.28 -5.07
N VAL A 20 -19.33 -19.44 -5.67
CA VAL A 20 -17.98 -20.03 -5.73
C VAL A 20 -17.02 -19.11 -6.49
N VAL A 21 -17.46 -18.54 -7.62
CA VAL A 21 -16.64 -17.64 -8.44
C VAL A 21 -16.30 -16.37 -7.67
N THR A 22 -17.28 -15.79 -6.97
CA THR A 22 -17.07 -14.61 -6.11
C THR A 22 -16.09 -14.89 -4.97
N THR A 23 -16.20 -16.04 -4.30
CA THR A 23 -15.28 -16.42 -3.23
C THR A 23 -13.86 -16.60 -3.75
N VAL A 24 -13.66 -17.31 -4.87
CA VAL A 24 -12.33 -17.50 -5.47
C VAL A 24 -11.71 -16.15 -5.87
N LEU A 25 -12.49 -15.27 -6.50
CA LEU A 25 -12.02 -13.94 -6.90
C LEU A 25 -11.63 -13.08 -5.69
N ALA A 26 -12.42 -13.14 -4.61
CA ALA A 26 -12.11 -12.45 -3.35
C ALA A 26 -10.83 -13.00 -2.69
N PHE A 27 -10.59 -14.31 -2.72
CA PHE A 27 -9.36 -14.92 -2.22
C PHE A 27 -8.13 -14.48 -3.03
N ILE A 28 -8.25 -14.39 -4.36
CA ILE A 28 -7.19 -13.87 -5.21
C ILE A 28 -6.87 -12.42 -4.81
N GLY A 29 -7.89 -11.56 -4.69
CA GLY A 29 -7.72 -10.18 -4.22
C GLY A 29 -7.00 -10.10 -2.86
N ARG A 30 -7.42 -10.93 -1.90
CA ARG A 30 -6.82 -10.97 -0.55
C ARG A 30 -5.35 -11.38 -0.55
N SER A 31 -4.98 -12.35 -1.39
CA SER A 31 -3.59 -12.80 -1.51
C SER A 31 -2.68 -11.69 -2.07
N LEU A 32 -3.15 -10.97 -3.10
CA LEU A 32 -2.43 -9.83 -3.70
C LEU A 32 -2.27 -8.66 -2.74
N ASP A 33 -3.28 -8.40 -1.91
CA ASP A 33 -3.21 -7.37 -0.86
C ASP A 33 -2.14 -7.72 0.19
N THR A 34 -2.11 -8.98 0.63
CA THR A 34 -1.12 -9.46 1.62
C THR A 34 0.31 -9.31 1.09
N ALA A 35 0.56 -9.69 -0.17
CA ALA A 35 1.87 -9.52 -0.80
C ALA A 35 2.26 -8.03 -0.91
N SER A 36 1.31 -7.15 -1.23
CA SER A 36 1.54 -5.70 -1.28
C SER A 36 1.90 -5.15 0.11
N PHE A 37 1.19 -5.60 1.15
CA PHE A 37 1.40 -5.16 2.53
C PHE A 37 2.79 -5.56 3.06
N SER A 38 3.27 -6.75 2.69
CA SER A 38 4.64 -7.18 2.98
C SER A 38 5.70 -6.27 2.35
N ASN A 39 5.51 -5.85 1.09
CA ASN A 39 6.43 -4.92 0.44
C ASN A 39 6.46 -3.55 1.12
N ILE A 40 5.31 -3.00 1.52
CA ILE A 40 5.25 -1.71 2.24
C ILE A 40 6.01 -1.78 3.57
N TYR A 41 5.90 -2.90 4.30
CA TYR A 41 6.67 -3.10 5.53
C TYR A 41 8.17 -3.18 5.26
N LEU A 42 8.56 -3.84 4.17
CA LEU A 42 9.95 -3.92 3.76
C LEU A 42 10.50 -2.53 3.40
N PHE A 43 9.77 -1.75 2.61
CA PHE A 43 10.13 -0.36 2.31
C PHE A 43 10.21 0.52 3.55
N THR A 44 9.29 0.35 4.51
CA THR A 44 9.36 1.04 5.80
C THR A 44 10.64 0.67 6.54
N ASN A 45 11.06 -0.58 6.49
CA ASN A 45 12.33 -0.97 7.11
C ASN A 45 13.54 -0.39 6.37
N GLU A 46 13.49 -0.27 5.05
CA GLU A 46 14.60 0.26 4.26
C GLU A 46 14.71 1.80 4.34
N LEU A 47 13.60 2.51 4.43
CA LEU A 47 13.59 3.96 4.41
C LEU A 47 13.84 4.56 5.80
N TYR A 48 13.37 3.90 6.86
CA TYR A 48 13.45 4.42 8.21
C TYR A 48 14.62 3.82 9.01
N PRO A 49 15.52 4.65 9.58
CA PRO A 49 16.58 4.19 10.45
C PRO A 49 16.00 3.55 11.72
N THR A 50 16.78 2.67 12.34
CA THR A 50 16.34 1.80 13.46
C THR A 50 15.76 2.58 14.65
N SER A 51 16.16 3.84 14.85
CA SER A 51 15.65 4.74 15.89
C SER A 51 14.17 5.11 15.73
N ILE A 52 13.68 5.28 14.50
CA ILE A 52 12.30 5.73 14.22
C ILE A 52 11.43 4.65 13.56
N ARG A 53 12.03 3.52 13.17
CA ARG A 53 11.32 2.38 12.56
C ARG A 53 10.17 1.85 13.41
N ASN A 54 10.37 1.71 14.73
CA ASN A 54 9.32 1.24 15.64
C ASN A 54 8.13 2.22 15.72
N LEU A 55 8.41 3.53 15.64
CA LEU A 55 7.37 4.56 15.62
C LEU A 55 6.58 4.51 14.30
N ALA A 56 7.27 4.40 13.16
CA ALA A 56 6.63 4.32 11.84
C ALA A 56 5.71 3.09 11.72
N VAL A 57 6.19 1.92 12.13
CA VAL A 57 5.40 0.67 12.16
C VAL A 57 4.23 0.80 13.14
N GLY A 58 4.43 1.44 14.29
CA GLY A 58 3.36 1.74 15.25
C GLY A 58 2.25 2.60 14.65
N ALA A 59 2.61 3.70 13.97
CA ALA A 59 1.67 4.60 13.31
C ALA A 59 0.90 3.91 12.17
N CYS A 60 1.58 3.05 11.39
CA CYS A 60 0.92 2.23 10.37
C CYS A 60 -0.12 1.29 11.01
N SER A 61 0.22 0.63 12.12
CA SER A 61 -0.69 -0.25 12.86
C SER A 61 -1.91 0.49 13.43
N THR A 62 -1.72 1.69 13.98
CA THR A 62 -2.85 2.50 14.46
C THR A 62 -3.78 2.90 13.31
N ASN A 63 -3.24 3.28 12.15
CA ASN A 63 -4.05 3.61 10.98
C ASN A 63 -4.82 2.39 10.44
N ALA A 64 -4.18 1.23 10.42
CA ALA A 64 -4.86 -0.02 10.06
C ALA A 64 -6.03 -0.32 11.01
N ARG A 65 -5.84 -0.13 12.32
CA ARG A 65 -6.91 -0.30 13.32
C ARG A 65 -8.06 0.68 13.10
N LEU A 66 -7.78 1.95 12.81
CA LEU A 66 -8.82 2.93 12.48
C LEU A 66 -9.65 2.48 11.27
N GLY A 67 -9.01 1.93 10.23
CA GLY A 67 -9.71 1.34 9.10
C GLY A 67 -10.62 0.18 9.49
N THR A 68 -10.14 -0.74 10.35
CA THR A 68 -10.97 -1.86 10.83
C THR A 68 -12.13 -1.44 11.71
N ILE A 69 -11.98 -0.37 12.51
CA ILE A 69 -13.06 0.19 13.32
C ILE A 69 -14.10 0.86 12.42
N ALA A 70 -13.68 1.59 11.39
CA ALA A 70 -14.59 2.26 10.45
C ALA A 70 -15.36 1.28 9.55
N ALA A 71 -14.77 0.12 9.23
CA ALA A 71 -15.35 -0.86 8.31
C ALA A 71 -16.79 -1.31 8.66
N PRO A 72 -17.10 -1.78 9.90
CA PRO A 72 -18.46 -2.18 10.25
C PRO A 72 -19.46 -1.02 10.24
N TYR A 73 -19.04 0.22 10.50
CA TYR A 73 -19.95 1.37 10.40
C TYR A 73 -20.41 1.59 8.95
N ILE A 74 -19.51 1.45 7.98
CA ILE A 74 -19.84 1.58 6.55
C ILE A 74 -20.81 0.47 6.13
N VAL A 75 -20.60 -0.77 6.60
CA VAL A 75 -21.49 -1.90 6.31
C VAL A 75 -22.86 -1.69 6.97
N MET A 76 -22.90 -1.25 8.23
CA MET A 76 -24.14 -1.00 8.97
C MET A 76 -24.98 0.11 8.33
N LEU A 77 -24.35 1.16 7.79
CA LEU A 77 -25.03 2.21 7.02
C LEU A 77 -25.66 1.68 5.73
N SER A 78 -25.07 0.65 5.11
CA SER A 78 -25.60 0.05 3.88
C SER A 78 -26.83 -0.85 4.09
N GLN A 79 -27.14 -1.21 5.34
CA GLN A 79 -28.30 -2.03 5.70
C GLN A 79 -29.58 -1.20 5.94
N LEU A 80 -29.51 0.13 5.84
CA LEU A 80 -30.68 1.01 5.95
C LEU A 80 -31.61 0.84 4.73
N PRO A 81 -32.95 0.85 4.92
CA PRO A 81 -33.90 0.74 3.82
C PRO A 81 -33.74 1.91 2.85
N GLY A 82 -33.37 1.60 1.60
CA GLY A 82 -33.12 2.58 0.52
C GLY A 82 -31.68 2.59 -0.01
N VAL A 83 -30.75 1.86 0.61
CA VAL A 83 -29.35 1.76 0.18
C VAL A 83 -29.04 0.36 -0.33
N SER A 84 -28.33 0.24 -1.46
CA SER A 84 -27.97 -1.03 -2.08
C SER A 84 -26.71 -1.65 -1.44
N VAL A 85 -26.68 -2.99 -1.37
CA VAL A 85 -25.55 -3.80 -0.85
C VAL A 85 -24.25 -3.57 -1.64
N THR A 86 -24.36 -3.05 -2.86
CA THR A 86 -23.25 -2.65 -3.73
C THR A 86 -22.42 -1.50 -3.16
N LEU A 87 -23.03 -0.62 -2.35
CA LEU A 87 -22.41 0.62 -1.88
C LEU A 87 -21.11 0.43 -1.06
N PRO A 88 -21.04 -0.42 -0.03
CA PRO A 88 -19.81 -0.63 0.74
C PRO A 88 -18.68 -1.21 -0.13
N MET A 89 -19.00 -2.14 -1.05
CA MET A 89 -18.03 -2.74 -1.96
C MET A 89 -17.38 -1.70 -2.89
N VAL A 90 -18.19 -0.77 -3.43
CA VAL A 90 -17.67 0.34 -4.24
C VAL A 90 -16.79 1.27 -3.42
N ILE A 91 -17.19 1.61 -2.19
CA ILE A 91 -16.41 2.50 -1.32
C ILE A 91 -15.03 1.90 -1.03
N PHE A 92 -14.96 0.66 -0.57
CA PHE A 92 -13.68 0.00 -0.29
C PHE A 92 -12.85 -0.24 -1.57
N GLY A 93 -13.50 -0.59 -2.68
CA GLY A 93 -12.85 -0.76 -3.98
C GLY A 93 -12.19 0.54 -4.48
N VAL A 94 -12.91 1.66 -4.45
CA VAL A 94 -12.37 2.95 -4.90
C VAL A 94 -11.26 3.45 -3.96
N LEU A 95 -11.43 3.34 -2.65
CA LEU A 95 -10.41 3.73 -1.67
C LEU A 95 -9.09 2.95 -1.84
N THR A 96 -9.16 1.66 -2.17
CA THR A 96 -7.96 0.84 -2.39
C THR A 96 -7.28 1.16 -3.73
N VAL A 97 -8.04 1.47 -4.78
CA VAL A 97 -7.49 1.92 -6.07
C VAL A 97 -6.81 3.28 -5.92
N THR A 98 -7.44 4.26 -5.25
CA THR A 98 -6.84 5.58 -5.05
C THR A 98 -5.59 5.51 -4.17
N ALA A 99 -5.59 4.70 -3.12
CA ALA A 99 -4.40 4.45 -2.31
C ALA A 99 -3.27 3.85 -3.16
N GLY A 100 -3.56 2.84 -4.00
CA GLY A 100 -2.57 2.24 -4.88
C GLY A 100 -2.02 3.19 -5.95
N LEU A 101 -2.86 4.10 -6.48
CA LEU A 101 -2.42 5.17 -7.39
C LEU A 101 -1.49 6.17 -6.70
N MET A 102 -1.77 6.51 -5.44
CA MET A 102 -0.88 7.35 -4.64
C MET A 102 0.45 6.66 -4.34
N THR A 103 0.46 5.34 -4.13
CA THR A 103 1.70 4.57 -3.98
C THR A 103 2.53 4.55 -5.26
N LEU A 104 1.91 4.56 -6.44
CA LEU A 104 2.61 4.67 -7.73
C LEU A 104 3.32 6.02 -7.93
N TRP A 105 2.88 7.07 -7.25
CA TRP A 105 3.60 8.34 -7.20
C TRP A 105 4.83 8.32 -6.27
N LEU A 106 4.98 7.28 -5.46
CA LEU A 106 6.13 7.14 -4.60
C LEU A 106 7.33 6.69 -5.44
N PRO A 107 8.47 7.40 -5.39
CA PRO A 107 9.69 6.99 -6.08
C PRO A 107 10.16 5.64 -5.55
N GLU A 108 10.48 4.73 -6.46
CA GLU A 108 11.02 3.40 -6.12
C GLU A 108 12.30 3.56 -5.29
N THR A 109 12.35 2.94 -4.11
CA THR A 109 13.51 2.97 -3.19
C THR A 109 14.59 1.96 -3.58
N LEU A 110 14.39 1.24 -4.68
CA LEU A 110 15.29 0.22 -5.18
C LEU A 110 16.70 0.83 -5.40
N PHE A 111 17.65 0.47 -4.53
CA PHE A 111 19.09 0.84 -4.56
C PHE A 111 19.56 2.12 -3.83
N SER A 112 18.80 2.72 -2.91
CA SER A 112 19.36 3.76 -2.03
C SER A 112 20.20 3.16 -0.89
N SER A 113 21.39 3.72 -0.60
CA SER A 113 22.18 3.34 0.57
C SER A 113 21.44 3.71 1.86
N MET A 114 21.15 2.72 2.70
CA MET A 114 20.58 2.93 4.03
C MET A 114 21.57 3.64 4.95
N HIS A 115 21.32 4.91 5.21
CA HIS A 115 21.98 5.64 6.29
C HIS A 115 21.47 5.11 7.64
N GLN A 116 22.39 4.74 8.54
CA GLN A 116 22.01 4.07 9.79
C GLN A 116 21.60 5.06 10.89
N THR A 117 21.96 6.33 10.73
CA THR A 117 21.69 7.42 11.66
C THR A 117 20.91 8.55 10.99
N VAL A 118 20.14 9.28 11.82
CA VAL A 118 19.32 10.40 11.38
C VAL A 118 20.18 11.58 10.92
N GLU A 119 21.39 11.74 11.49
CA GLU A 119 22.33 12.78 11.05
C GLU A 119 22.87 12.50 9.63
N GLU A 120 23.10 11.24 9.27
CA GLU A 120 23.56 10.83 7.94
C GLU A 120 22.46 11.02 6.88
N MET A 121 21.20 10.73 7.22
CA MET A 121 20.03 11.02 6.37
C MET A 121 19.92 12.52 6.03
N GLN A 122 20.18 13.39 7.01
CA GLN A 122 20.08 14.85 6.83
C GLN A 122 21.20 15.42 5.95
N GLN A 123 22.36 14.76 5.89
CA GLN A 123 23.52 15.19 5.11
C GLN A 123 23.53 14.63 3.68
N ALA A 124 22.80 13.54 3.42
CA ALA A 124 22.69 12.94 2.11
C ALA A 124 21.85 13.82 1.15
N LYS A 125 22.43 14.19 0.00
CA LYS A 125 21.73 14.95 -1.05
C LYS A 125 20.76 14.02 -1.78
N GLU A 126 19.46 14.18 -1.53
CA GLU A 126 18.37 13.34 -2.04
C GLU A 126 18.46 13.08 -3.56
N TYR A 127 18.41 11.80 -3.93
CA TYR A 127 18.25 11.34 -5.32
C TYR A 127 17.08 10.37 -5.38
N TYR A 128 15.86 10.88 -5.28
CA TYR A 128 14.65 10.09 -5.52
C TYR A 128 14.17 10.36 -6.95
N GLY A 129 14.42 9.42 -7.87
CA GLY A 129 13.93 9.47 -9.24
C GLY A 129 12.47 9.01 -9.32
N LEU A 130 11.61 9.82 -9.91
CA LEU A 130 10.26 9.42 -10.32
C LEU A 130 10.32 8.64 -11.64
N ILE A 131 9.36 7.73 -11.87
CA ILE A 131 9.23 6.81 -13.03
C ILE A 131 9.44 7.50 -14.40
N CYS A 132 9.17 8.81 -14.53
CA CYS A 132 9.28 9.54 -15.80
C CYS A 132 10.66 10.16 -16.09
N MET A 133 11.58 10.20 -15.13
CA MET A 133 12.88 10.85 -15.26
C MET A 133 13.95 9.96 -14.63
N GLU A 134 14.39 8.94 -15.36
CA GLU A 134 15.62 8.20 -15.06
C GLU A 134 16.79 9.20 -15.14
N LYS A 135 17.14 9.81 -14.00
CA LYS A 135 18.36 10.61 -13.93
C LYS A 135 19.54 9.64 -13.81
N PRO A 136 20.62 9.79 -14.60
CA PRO A 136 21.75 8.87 -14.56
C PRO A 136 22.35 8.83 -13.15
N ARG A 137 22.57 7.62 -12.64
CA ARG A 137 23.19 7.38 -11.34
C ARG A 137 24.56 8.09 -11.28
N PRO A 138 24.87 8.89 -10.24
CA PRO A 138 26.26 9.19 -9.95
C PRO A 138 26.95 7.88 -9.56
N ASN A 139 28.15 7.68 -10.11
CA ASN A 139 29.02 6.51 -9.92
C ASN A 139 29.03 5.98 -8.47
N PRO A 140 29.20 4.66 -8.27
CA PRO A 140 29.36 4.11 -6.93
C PRO A 140 30.54 4.79 -6.24
N LEU A 141 30.27 5.40 -5.08
CA LEU A 141 31.31 5.87 -4.18
C LEU A 141 32.18 4.68 -3.73
N PRO A 142 33.49 4.87 -3.58
CA PRO A 142 34.43 3.79 -3.31
C PRO A 142 34.33 3.38 -1.84
N CYS A 143 33.42 2.47 -1.51
CA CYS A 143 33.38 1.79 -0.21
C CYS A 143 33.83 0.33 -0.35
N CYS A 144 35.00 0.13 -0.98
CA CYS A 144 35.72 -1.14 -0.92
C CYS A 144 37.25 -0.92 -0.81
N THR A 145 37.66 0.03 0.03
CA THR A 145 39.04 0.14 0.51
C THR A 145 39.08 0.65 1.95
N ARG A 146 38.67 -0.19 2.91
CA ARG A 146 39.49 -0.54 4.10
C ARG A 146 38.85 -1.66 4.90
#